data_AF-A0A3D1ARF4-F1
#
_entry.id   AF-A0A3D1ARF4-F1
#
_cell.length_a   1.000
_cell.length_b   1.000
_cell.length_c   1.000
_cell.angle_alpha   90.00
_cell.angle_beta   90.00
_cell.angle_gamma   90.00
#
_symmetry.space_group_name_H-M   'P 1'
#
loop_
_entity.id
_entity.type
_entity.pdbx_description
1 polymer ?
#
loop_
_entity_poly.entity_id
_entity_poly.type
_entity_poly.pdbx_seq_one_letter_code
_entity_poly.pdbx_strand_id
1 'polypeptide(L)'
;HLKYKLKKSREQVLEESVAAVELARKYVDDVEFSAEDGARSDPDYLEQVSRAVVAAGARTVNIPDTVGYSVPAEYAALIGR
;
A
#
# COMPACT_ATOMS: atom_id res chain seq x y z
N HIS A 1 -5.96 -7.70 -7.89
CA HIS A 1 -4.54 -8.10 -7.91
C HIS A 1 -4.21 -9.33 -7.04
N LEU A 2 -4.50 -9.32 -5.74
CA LEU A 2 -4.13 -10.40 -4.78
C LEU A 2 -4.49 -11.83 -5.23
N LYS A 3 -5.74 -12.07 -5.61
CA LYS A 3 -6.25 -13.43 -5.94
C LYS A 3 -5.73 -14.00 -7.27
N TYR A 4 -5.57 -13.16 -8.29
CA TYR A 4 -5.30 -13.62 -9.66
C TYR A 4 -3.87 -13.35 -10.16
N LYS A 5 -3.21 -12.29 -9.67
CA LYS A 5 -1.83 -11.94 -10.05
C LYS A 5 -0.82 -12.52 -9.05
N LEU A 6 -1.04 -12.28 -7.76
CA LEU A 6 -0.10 -12.70 -6.71
C LEU A 6 -0.40 -14.10 -6.15
N LYS A 7 -1.65 -14.56 -6.23
CA LYS A 7 -2.15 -15.81 -5.61
C LYS A 7 -1.87 -15.87 -4.10
N LYS A 8 -1.95 -14.72 -3.42
CA LYS A 8 -1.64 -14.58 -1.99
C LYS A 8 -2.87 -14.13 -1.20
N SER A 9 -2.92 -14.52 0.07
CA SER A 9 -3.91 -13.98 1.01
C SER A 9 -3.60 -12.52 1.36
N ARG A 10 -4.59 -11.82 1.94
CA ARG A 10 -4.40 -10.47 2.48
C ARG A 10 -3.28 -10.45 3.54
N GLU A 11 -3.26 -11.45 4.41
CA GLU A 11 -2.27 -11.57 5.48
C GLU A 11 -0.84 -11.76 4.93
N GLN A 12 -0.66 -12.63 3.95
CA GLN A 12 0.64 -12.83 3.29
C GLN A 12 1.15 -11.55 2.64
N VAL A 13 0.28 -10.78 1.99
CA VAL A 13 0.71 -9.52 1.37
C VAL A 13 1.08 -8.47 2.41
N LEU A 14 0.36 -8.41 3.53
CA LEU A 14 0.72 -7.53 4.65
C LEU A 14 2.09 -7.90 5.21
N GLU A 15 2.33 -9.18 5.52
CA GLU A 15 3.60 -9.67 6.05
C GLU A 15 4.77 -9.38 5.11
N GLU A 16 4.60 -9.66 3.82
CA GLU A 16 5.64 -9.41 2.81
C GLU A 16 5.91 -7.91 2.61
N SER A 17 4.88 -7.08 2.66
CA SER A 17 5.03 -5.62 2.55
C SER A 17 5.87 -5.06 3.70
N VAL A 18 5.59 -5.53 4.93
CA VAL A 18 6.37 -5.17 6.13
C VAL A 18 7.82 -5.66 5.98
N ALA A 19 8.02 -6.94 5.68
CA ALA A 19 9.35 -7.52 5.56
C ALA A 19 10.21 -6.83 4.49
N ALA A 20 9.58 -6.43 3.37
CA ALA A 20 10.26 -5.69 2.31
C ALA A 20 10.73 -4.30 2.76
N VAL A 21 9.88 -3.57 3.50
CA VAL A 21 10.24 -2.25 4.05
C VAL A 21 11.35 -2.37 5.10
N GLU A 22 11.22 -3.31 6.04
CA GLU A 22 12.26 -3.56 7.05
C GLU A 22 13.61 -3.93 6.42
N LEU A 23 13.58 -4.73 5.35
CA LEU A 23 14.77 -5.07 4.59
C LEU A 23 15.38 -3.82 3.94
N ALA A 24 14.58 -3.01 3.26
CA ALA A 24 15.03 -1.78 2.61
C ALA A 24 15.65 -0.78 3.61
N ARG A 25 15.07 -0.67 4.82
CA ARG A 25 15.57 0.19 5.90
C ARG A 25 16.96 -0.19 6.44
N LYS A 26 17.47 -1.38 6.12
CA LYS A 26 18.87 -1.75 6.41
C LYS A 26 19.87 -1.11 5.46
N TYR A 27 19.41 -0.62 4.30
CA TYR A 27 20.27 -0.07 3.24
C TYR A 27 20.06 1.43 3.00
N VAL A 28 18.86 1.96 3.29
CA VAL A 28 18.53 3.37 3.06
C VAL A 28 17.56 3.88 4.12
N ASP A 29 17.70 5.17 4.48
CA ASP A 29 16.86 5.81 5.51
C ASP A 29 15.49 6.24 5.00
N ASP A 30 15.37 6.46 3.69
CA ASP A 30 14.15 6.93 3.05
C ASP A 30 13.60 5.85 2.12
N VAL A 31 12.44 5.32 2.51
CA VAL A 31 11.77 4.21 1.83
C VAL A 31 10.34 4.62 1.54
N GLU A 32 9.96 4.48 0.27
CA GLU A 32 8.60 4.62 -0.19
C GLU A 32 7.95 3.24 -0.39
N PHE A 33 6.70 3.12 0.05
CA PHE A 33 5.83 2.00 -0.28
C PHE A 33 4.71 2.46 -1.22
N SER A 34 4.55 1.79 -2.36
CA SER A 34 3.46 2.04 -3.31
C SER A 34 2.42 0.92 -3.28
N ALA A 35 1.18 1.25 -2.92
CA ALA A 35 0.07 0.30 -2.92
C ALA A 35 -0.51 0.14 -4.34
N GLU A 36 0.13 -0.68 -5.19
CA GLU A 36 -0.37 -0.96 -6.55
C GLU A 36 -1.87 -1.30 -6.53
N ASP A 37 -2.64 -0.67 -7.42
CA ASP A 37 -4.08 -0.80 -7.51
C ASP A 37 -4.86 -0.28 -6.28
N GLY A 38 -4.27 0.69 -5.56
CA GLY A 38 -4.80 1.26 -4.32
C GLY A 38 -6.21 1.86 -4.48
N ALA A 39 -6.49 2.55 -5.59
CA ALA A 39 -7.79 3.16 -5.86
C ALA A 39 -8.97 2.16 -5.93
N ARG A 40 -8.70 0.88 -6.17
CA ARG A 40 -9.72 -0.19 -6.28
C ARG A 40 -9.62 -1.22 -5.16
N SER A 41 -8.72 -0.98 -4.20
CA SER A 41 -8.55 -1.85 -3.05
C SER A 41 -9.62 -1.54 -2.00
N ASP A 42 -9.93 -2.55 -1.19
CA ASP A 42 -10.77 -2.37 0.00
C ASP A 42 -10.12 -1.29 0.89
N PRO A 43 -10.80 -0.16 1.16
CA PRO A 43 -10.21 0.97 1.86
C PRO A 43 -9.70 0.63 3.27
N ASP A 44 -10.36 -0.30 3.97
CA ASP A 44 -9.95 -0.68 5.34
C ASP A 44 -8.69 -1.55 5.30
N TYR A 45 -8.60 -2.44 4.31
CA TYR A 45 -7.39 -3.22 4.09
C TYR A 45 -6.22 -2.35 3.60
N LEU A 46 -6.48 -1.36 2.75
CA LEU A 46 -5.48 -0.40 2.32
C LEU A 46 -4.91 0.37 3.52
N GLU A 47 -5.77 0.90 4.39
CA GLU A 47 -5.36 1.57 5.62
C GLU A 47 -4.55 0.64 6.53
N GLN A 48 -4.97 -0.62 6.70
CA GLN A 48 -4.25 -1.62 7.48
C GLN A 48 -2.81 -1.82 6.96
N VAL A 49 -2.64 -2.02 5.66
CA VAL A 49 -1.32 -2.20 5.04
C VAL A 49 -0.49 -0.91 5.16
N SER A 50 -1.07 0.25 4.87
CA SER A 50 -0.39 1.55 4.98
C SER A 50 0.13 1.80 6.39
N ARG A 51 -0.65 1.52 7.43
CA ARG A 51 -0.21 1.64 8.83
C ARG A 51 0.92 0.66 9.16
N ALA A 52 0.81 -0.58 8.69
CA ALA A 52 1.82 -1.60 8.94
C ALA A 52 3.17 -1.24 8.31
N VAL A 53 3.19 -0.77 7.05
CA VAL A 53 4.44 -0.38 6.38
C VAL A 53 5.06 0.88 6.96
N VAL A 54 4.25 1.83 7.44
CA VAL A 54 4.75 3.02 8.17
C VAL A 54 5.41 2.58 9.48
N ALA A 55 4.77 1.68 10.24
CA ALA A 55 5.36 1.12 11.46
C ALA A 55 6.68 0.36 11.19
N ALA A 56 6.79 -0.30 10.03
CA ALA A 56 7.99 -0.97 9.56
C ALA A 56 9.12 0.00 9.12
N GLY A 57 8.80 1.27 8.92
CA GLY A 57 9.77 2.34 8.64
C GLY A 57 9.65 2.98 7.26
N ALA A 58 8.58 2.74 6.50
CA ALA A 58 8.29 3.53 5.30
C ALA A 58 8.00 4.98 5.69
N ARG A 59 8.61 5.94 4.98
CA ARG A 59 8.42 7.37 5.21
C ARG A 59 7.40 7.99 4.26
N THR A 60 7.23 7.37 3.10
CA THR A 60 6.22 7.75 2.10
C THR A 60 5.35 6.55 1.80
N VAL A 61 4.03 6.77 1.79
CA VAL A 61 3.06 5.82 1.26
C VAL A 61 2.39 6.45 0.06
N ASN A 62 2.65 5.88 -1.11
CA ASN A 62 2.03 6.27 -2.36
C ASN A 62 0.81 5.37 -2.61
N ILE A 63 -0.34 6.00 -2.84
CA ILE A 63 -1.56 5.34 -3.30
C ILE A 63 -1.71 5.78 -4.76
N PRO A 64 -1.46 4.90 -5.74
CA PRO A 64 -1.68 5.21 -7.15
C PRO A 64 -3.10 4.85 -7.61
N ASP A 65 -3.73 5.72 -8.42
CA ASP A 65 -4.81 5.31 -9.31
C ASP A 65 -4.20 4.62 -10.53
N THR A 66 -4.00 3.31 -10.40
CA THR A 66 -3.29 2.50 -11.40
C THR A 66 -4.02 2.43 -12.74
N VAL A 67 -5.35 2.61 -12.74
CA VAL A 67 -6.16 2.59 -13.99
C VAL A 67 -6.38 4.01 -14.53
N GLY A 68 -6.47 5.00 -13.65
CA GLY A 68 -6.56 6.41 -14.01
C GLY A 68 -7.98 6.92 -14.26
N TYR A 69 -9.00 6.26 -13.71
CA TYR A 69 -10.42 6.61 -13.93
C TYR A 69 -11.12 7.17 -12.69
N SER A 70 -10.44 7.28 -11.55
CA SER A 70 -11.02 7.93 -10.36
C SER A 70 -11.22 9.42 -10.62
N VAL A 71 -12.33 9.97 -10.10
CA VAL A 71 -12.56 11.42 -10.14
C VAL A 71 -12.01 12.11 -8.89
N PRO A 72 -11.72 13.42 -8.93
CA PRO A 72 -11.10 14.12 -7.81
C PRO A 72 -11.83 13.96 -6.46
N ALA A 73 -13.17 13.93 -6.46
CA ALA A 73 -13.95 13.78 -5.23
C ALA A 73 -13.81 12.39 -4.60
N GLU A 74 -13.78 11.33 -5.42
CA GLU A 74 -13.57 9.95 -4.94
C GLU A 74 -12.18 9.78 -4.36
N TYR A 75 -11.17 10.35 -5.04
CA TYR A 75 -9.79 10.24 -4.61
C TYR A 75 -9.50 11.06 -3.35
N ALA A 76 -10.06 12.27 -3.26
CA ALA A 76 -9.98 13.08 -2.06
C ALA A 76 -10.62 12.38 -0.85
N ALA A 77 -11.75 11.70 -1.06
CA ALA A 77 -12.40 10.92 0.00
C ALA A 77 -11.53 9.73 0.45
N LEU A 78 -10.82 9.07 -0.48
CA LEU A 78 -9.89 7.98 -0.15
C LEU A 78 -8.68 8.48 0.65
N ILE A 79 -8.03 9.56 0.20
CA ILE A 79 -6.84 10.14 0.84
C ILE A 79 -7.17 10.82 2.17
N GLY A 80 -8.38 11.36 2.34
CA GLY A 80 -8.81 12.05 3.55
C GLY A 80 -9.15 11.14 4.75
N ARG A 81 -9.04 9.82 4.61
CA ARG A 81 -9.21 8.85 5.71
C ARG A 81 -7.96 8.79 6.59
#